data_AF-A0ABD6CHT3-F1
#
_entry.id   AF-A0ABD6CHT3-F1
#
_cell.length_a   1.000
_cell.length_b   1.000
_cell.length_c   1.000
_cell.angle_alpha   90.00
_cell.angle_beta   90.00
_cell.angle_gamma   90.00
#
_symmetry.space_group_name_H-M   'P 1'
#
loop_
_entity.id
_entity.type
_entity.pdbx_description
1 polymer ?
#
loop_
_entity_poly.entity_id
_entity_poly.type
_entity_poly.pdbx_seq_one_letter_code
_entity_poly.pdbx_strand_id
1 'polypeptide(L)'
;MNPRRVGPAEPQPSDRGLSPVVGKTLELGVGVLFVALLTATFFGGVAPDYRASVGTELGDRTLVAAAERTEAAVPPDDAVRIDRRAGLRLPETIHGDPYRVVAGQVDGVPVLTLRHPDERIGGRLRLSLPDRTVVSGAATSASPSWIRVVGSEERGIRVTLGDGATAAGER
;
A
#
# COMPACT_ATOMS: atom_id res chain seq x y z
N MET A 1 -0.50 -99.29 12.33
CA MET A 1 -0.52 -98.69 10.98
C MET A 1 -1.87 -98.01 10.79
N ASN A 2 -1.92 -96.68 10.80
CA ASN A 2 -3.13 -95.88 10.57
C ASN A 2 -2.68 -94.49 10.07
N PRO A 3 -3.08 -94.02 8.86
CA PRO A 3 -2.58 -92.74 8.34
C PRO A 3 -3.40 -91.56 8.88
N ARG A 4 -2.73 -90.58 9.49
CA ARG A 4 -3.33 -89.28 9.83
C ARG A 4 -3.50 -88.46 8.54
N ARG A 5 -4.74 -88.15 8.18
CA ARG A 5 -5.06 -87.14 7.16
C ARG A 5 -4.61 -85.76 7.65
N VAL A 6 -3.77 -85.10 6.86
CA VAL A 6 -3.55 -83.65 6.95
C VAL A 6 -4.70 -83.00 6.18
N GLY A 7 -5.60 -82.30 6.88
CA GLY A 7 -6.62 -81.46 6.25
C GLY A 7 -5.99 -80.20 5.65
N PRO A 8 -6.60 -79.60 4.61
CA PRO A 8 -6.11 -78.36 4.03
C PRO A 8 -6.22 -77.22 5.04
N ALA A 9 -5.17 -76.41 5.15
CA ALA A 9 -5.22 -75.17 5.91
C ALA A 9 -6.21 -74.21 5.25
N GLU A 10 -7.25 -73.80 5.99
CA GLU A 10 -8.16 -72.75 5.54
C GLU A 10 -7.41 -71.41 5.44
N PRO A 11 -7.57 -70.65 4.34
CA PRO A 11 -6.97 -69.33 4.23
C PRO A 11 -7.69 -68.37 5.19
N GLN A 12 -6.97 -67.84 6.18
CA GLN A 12 -7.48 -66.81 7.10
C GLN A 12 -7.85 -65.54 6.32
N PRO A 13 -9.10 -65.09 6.38
CA PRO A 13 -9.53 -63.85 5.74
C PRO A 13 -9.26 -62.66 6.67
N SER A 14 -7.99 -62.32 6.90
CA SER A 14 -7.66 -61.32 7.94
C SER A 14 -6.83 -60.12 7.46
N ASP A 15 -6.36 -60.09 6.22
CA ASP A 15 -5.47 -59.01 5.75
C ASP A 15 -6.09 -58.07 4.70
N ARG A 16 -7.30 -58.37 4.22
CA ARG A 16 -7.94 -57.60 3.13
C ARG A 16 -8.74 -56.37 3.59
N GLY A 17 -8.97 -56.21 4.90
CA GLY A 17 -9.68 -55.06 5.47
C GLY A 17 -8.82 -53.82 5.71
N LEU A 18 -7.49 -53.98 5.76
CA LEU A 18 -6.55 -52.89 6.07
C LEU A 18 -6.20 -52.04 4.84
N SER A 19 -6.10 -52.65 3.66
CA SER A 19 -5.75 -51.94 2.41
C SER A 19 -6.75 -50.84 2.02
N PRO A 20 -8.09 -51.05 2.11
CA PRO A 20 -9.07 -49.99 1.83
C PRO A 20 -8.99 -48.81 2.80
N VAL A 21 -8.77 -49.10 4.10
CA VAL A 21 -8.71 -48.07 5.14
C VAL A 21 -7.44 -47.23 4.99
N VAL A 22 -6.28 -47.87 4.77
CA VAL A 22 -5.01 -47.17 4.53
C VAL A 22 -5.06 -46.32 3.26
N GLY A 23 -5.68 -46.81 2.19
CA GLY A 23 -5.86 -46.03 0.97
C GLY A 23 -6.68 -44.76 1.22
N LYS A 24 -7.77 -44.88 2.01
CA LYS A 24 -8.64 -43.74 2.32
C LYS A 24 -8.02 -42.73 3.28
N THR A 25 -7.25 -43.18 4.27
CA THR A 25 -6.53 -42.25 5.15
C THR A 25 -5.41 -41.53 4.41
N LEU A 26 -4.74 -42.19 3.47
CA LEU A 26 -3.73 -41.55 2.61
C LEU A 26 -4.37 -40.52 1.68
N GLU A 27 -5.51 -40.83 1.06
CA GLU A 27 -6.26 -39.90 0.21
C GLU A 27 -6.64 -38.63 0.99
N LEU A 28 -7.17 -38.78 2.22
CA LEU A 28 -7.47 -37.65 3.10
C LEU A 28 -6.22 -36.90 3.54
N GLY A 29 -5.15 -37.61 3.90
CA GLY A 29 -3.88 -37.00 4.32
C GLY A 29 -3.24 -36.15 3.22
N VAL A 30 -3.21 -36.67 1.99
CA VAL A 30 -2.72 -35.93 0.82
C VAL A 30 -3.64 -34.75 0.51
N GLY A 31 -4.96 -34.92 0.59
CA GLY A 31 -5.91 -33.83 0.39
C GLY A 31 -5.71 -32.68 1.39
N VAL A 32 -5.57 -32.99 2.67
CA VAL A 32 -5.29 -32.00 3.73
C VAL A 32 -3.94 -31.33 3.49
N LEU A 33 -2.90 -32.10 3.19
CA LEU A 33 -1.57 -31.58 2.88
C LEU A 33 -1.63 -30.60 1.70
N PHE A 34 -2.30 -30.99 0.62
CA PHE A 34 -2.49 -30.15 -0.57
C PHE A 34 -3.18 -28.82 -0.24
N VAL A 35 -4.29 -28.86 0.49
CA VAL A 35 -5.01 -27.64 0.91
C VAL A 35 -4.14 -26.75 1.81
N ALA A 36 -3.37 -27.33 2.72
CA ALA A 36 -2.45 -26.59 3.58
C ALA A 36 -1.34 -25.90 2.77
N LEU A 37 -0.74 -26.61 1.80
CA LEU A 37 0.28 -26.05 0.90
C LEU A 37 -0.27 -24.93 0.02
N LEU A 38 -1.47 -25.11 -0.55
CA LEU A 38 -2.14 -24.05 -1.29
C LEU A 38 -2.38 -22.83 -0.40
N THR A 39 -2.94 -23.03 0.80
CA THR A 39 -3.22 -21.95 1.75
C THR A 39 -1.95 -21.18 2.10
N ALA A 40 -0.87 -21.89 2.43
CA ALA A 40 0.43 -21.30 2.73
C ALA A 40 1.00 -20.52 1.53
N THR A 41 0.86 -21.03 0.30
CA THR A 41 1.35 -20.36 -0.90
C THR A 41 0.56 -19.10 -1.24
N PHE A 42 -0.77 -19.16 -1.11
CA PHE A 42 -1.63 -17.99 -1.38
C PHE A 42 -1.46 -16.90 -0.33
N PHE A 43 -1.45 -17.26 0.96
CA PHE A 43 -1.32 -16.29 2.05
C PHE A 43 0.13 -15.85 2.28
N GLY A 44 1.12 -16.68 1.97
CA GLY A 44 2.54 -16.38 2.15
C GLY A 44 3.24 -15.81 0.91
N GLY A 45 2.62 -15.84 -0.28
CA GLY A 45 3.25 -15.40 -1.52
C GLY A 45 2.38 -14.47 -2.37
N VAL A 46 1.49 -15.04 -3.20
CA VAL A 46 0.84 -14.33 -4.31
C VAL A 46 -0.11 -13.21 -3.85
N ALA A 47 -0.90 -13.44 -2.79
CA ALA A 47 -1.86 -12.42 -2.33
C ALA A 47 -1.17 -11.19 -1.70
N PRO A 48 -0.13 -11.35 -0.85
CA PRO A 48 0.69 -10.22 -0.41
C PRO A 48 1.31 -9.41 -1.55
N ASP A 49 1.86 -10.05 -2.59
CA ASP A 49 2.53 -9.34 -3.70
C ASP A 49 1.55 -8.54 -4.56
N TYR A 50 0.38 -9.11 -4.86
CA TYR A 50 -0.66 -8.38 -5.59
C TYR A 50 -1.14 -7.14 -4.81
N ARG A 51 -1.31 -7.26 -3.49
CA ARG A 51 -1.71 -6.13 -2.63
C ARG A 51 -0.64 -5.04 -2.59
N ALA A 52 0.63 -5.41 -2.51
CA ALA A 52 1.74 -4.45 -2.53
C ALA A 52 1.78 -3.67 -3.85
N SER A 53 1.62 -4.35 -5.00
CA SER A 53 1.58 -3.70 -6.32
C SER A 53 0.44 -2.69 -6.45
N VAL A 54 -0.75 -3.03 -5.95
CA VAL A 54 -1.88 -2.09 -5.91
C VAL A 54 -1.58 -0.89 -4.98
N GLY A 55 -0.90 -1.14 -3.87
CA GLY A 55 -0.43 -0.10 -2.95
C GLY A 55 0.51 0.90 -3.63
N THR A 56 1.49 0.42 -4.39
CA THR A 56 2.42 1.27 -5.16
C THR A 56 1.67 2.13 -6.18
N GLU A 57 0.79 1.53 -6.98
CA GLU A 57 0.00 2.25 -7.98
C GLU A 57 -0.90 3.33 -7.35
N LEU A 58 -1.54 3.01 -6.21
CA LEU A 58 -2.35 3.98 -5.48
C LEU A 58 -1.48 5.11 -4.88
N GLY A 59 -0.27 4.78 -4.43
CA GLY A 59 0.73 5.74 -3.97
C GLY A 59 1.12 6.73 -5.05
N ASP A 60 1.43 6.25 -6.25
CA ASP A 60 1.80 7.09 -7.39
C ASP A 60 0.66 8.03 -7.78
N ARG A 61 -0.56 7.51 -7.93
CA ARG A 61 -1.75 8.34 -8.25
C ARG A 61 -2.03 9.38 -7.17
N THR A 62 -1.88 9.01 -5.90
CA THR A 62 -2.04 9.93 -4.77
C THR A 62 -1.00 11.05 -4.82
N LEU A 63 0.26 10.70 -5.13
CA LEU A 63 1.34 11.67 -5.21
C LEU A 63 1.14 12.65 -6.39
N VAL A 64 0.68 12.14 -7.55
CA VAL A 64 0.30 12.96 -8.71
C VAL A 64 -0.83 13.92 -8.34
N ALA A 65 -1.92 13.42 -7.76
CA ALA A 65 -3.04 14.27 -7.36
C ALA A 65 -2.65 15.34 -6.33
N ALA A 66 -1.76 15.00 -5.38
CA ALA A 66 -1.24 15.96 -4.41
C ALA A 66 -0.35 17.03 -5.06
N ALA A 67 0.46 16.65 -6.06
CA ALA A 67 1.27 17.58 -6.83
C ALA A 67 0.40 18.54 -7.65
N GLU A 68 -0.55 18.02 -8.43
CA GLU A 68 -1.50 18.82 -9.21
C GLU A 68 -2.27 19.80 -8.31
N ARG A 69 -2.70 19.33 -7.13
CA ARG A 69 -3.40 20.19 -6.17
C ARG A 69 -2.51 21.30 -5.61
N THR A 70 -1.23 21.00 -5.38
CA THR A 70 -0.22 21.94 -4.89
C THR A 70 0.11 22.98 -5.95
N GLU A 71 0.31 22.55 -7.19
CA GLU A 71 0.58 23.42 -8.34
C GLU A 71 -0.62 24.34 -8.63
N ALA A 72 -1.83 23.80 -8.66
CA ALA A 72 -3.05 24.58 -8.80
C ALA A 72 -3.29 25.57 -7.63
N ALA A 73 -2.66 25.33 -6.47
CA ALA A 73 -2.70 26.24 -5.34
C ALA A 73 -1.72 27.42 -5.49
N VAL A 74 -0.78 27.39 -6.44
CA VAL A 74 0.17 28.47 -6.68
C VAL A 74 -0.29 29.35 -7.86
N PRO A 75 -0.45 30.67 -7.68
CA PRO A 75 -0.72 31.58 -8.79
C PRO A 75 0.51 31.74 -9.71
N PRO A 76 0.32 32.23 -10.94
CA PRO A 76 1.44 32.64 -11.80
C PRO A 76 2.27 33.80 -11.17
N ASP A 77 3.49 33.99 -11.69
CA ASP A 77 4.55 34.85 -11.11
C ASP A 77 4.21 36.35 -10.96
N ASP A 78 3.15 36.82 -11.61
CA ASP A 78 2.73 38.23 -11.64
C ASP A 78 1.89 38.67 -10.43
N ALA A 79 1.67 37.77 -9.47
CA ALA A 79 0.85 38.05 -8.30
C ALA A 79 1.60 38.87 -7.22
N VAL A 80 1.22 40.14 -7.07
CA VAL A 80 1.86 41.13 -6.18
C VAL A 80 1.85 40.75 -4.69
N ARG A 81 0.75 40.17 -4.20
CA ARG A 81 0.61 39.72 -2.81
C ARG A 81 -0.43 38.61 -2.69
N ILE A 82 -0.02 37.49 -2.08
CA ILE A 82 -0.88 36.32 -1.88
C ILE A 82 -0.74 35.85 -0.44
N ASP A 83 -1.86 35.59 0.22
CA ASP A 83 -1.93 34.69 1.37
C ASP A 83 -3.23 33.90 1.23
N ARG A 84 -3.11 32.64 0.80
CA ARG A 84 -4.28 31.77 0.60
C ARG A 84 -4.01 30.38 1.13
N ARG A 85 -5.08 29.70 1.52
CA ARG A 85 -5.05 28.32 1.97
C ARG A 85 -6.04 27.48 1.15
N ALA A 86 -5.60 26.31 0.75
CA ALA A 86 -6.35 25.35 -0.03
C ALA A 86 -6.39 24.01 0.70
N GLY A 87 -7.53 23.31 0.68
CA GLY A 87 -7.61 21.96 1.21
C GLY A 87 -6.83 20.97 0.34
N LEU A 88 -6.09 20.08 1.00
CA LEU A 88 -5.41 18.94 0.39
C LEU A 88 -6.13 17.67 0.85
N ARG A 89 -6.83 17.01 -0.07
CA ARG A 89 -7.54 15.76 0.20
C ARG A 89 -6.62 14.58 -0.10
N LEU A 90 -6.37 13.78 0.92
CA LEU A 90 -5.60 12.56 0.84
C LEU A 90 -6.54 11.40 1.19
N PRO A 91 -6.45 10.25 0.50
CA PRO A 91 -6.95 8.99 1.04
C PRO A 91 -6.48 8.78 2.47
N GLU A 92 -7.31 8.22 3.35
CA GLU A 92 -6.93 8.01 4.76
C GLU A 92 -5.76 7.04 4.90
N THR A 93 -5.76 5.99 4.09
CA THR A 93 -4.75 4.93 4.09
C THR A 93 -4.39 4.48 2.68
N ILE A 94 -3.19 3.94 2.55
CA ILE A 94 -2.77 3.13 1.41
C ILE A 94 -2.34 1.80 2.00
N HIS A 95 -2.76 0.67 1.41
CA HIS A 95 -2.46 -0.66 1.96
C HIS A 95 -2.85 -0.82 3.46
N GLY A 96 -3.87 -0.06 3.93
CA GLY A 96 -4.36 -0.10 5.31
C GLY A 96 -3.58 0.75 6.31
N ASP A 97 -2.46 1.35 5.92
CA ASP A 97 -1.64 2.17 6.80
C ASP A 97 -1.71 3.66 6.45
N PRO A 98 -1.61 4.55 7.46
CA PRO A 98 -1.48 5.97 7.23
C PRO A 98 -0.09 6.31 6.69
N TYR A 99 -0.02 7.39 5.91
CA TYR A 99 1.19 7.82 5.21
C TYR A 99 1.36 9.33 5.27
N ARG A 100 2.49 9.83 4.76
CA ARG A 100 2.81 11.26 4.75
C ARG A 100 3.28 11.71 3.38
N VAL A 101 2.78 12.87 2.95
CA VAL A 101 3.31 13.60 1.80
C VAL A 101 4.19 14.72 2.33
N VAL A 102 5.48 14.69 2.00
CA VAL A 102 6.49 15.66 2.45
C VAL A 102 6.88 16.54 1.28
N ALA A 103 6.76 17.85 1.46
CA ALA A 103 7.25 18.84 0.53
C ALA A 103 8.68 19.25 0.90
N GLY A 104 9.55 19.33 -0.10
CA GLY A 104 10.92 19.77 0.09
C GLY A 104 11.62 20.10 -1.21
N GLN A 105 12.94 20.16 -1.16
CA GLN A 105 13.79 20.49 -2.29
C GLN A 105 14.82 19.37 -2.49
N VAL A 106 15.04 18.97 -3.73
CA VAL A 106 16.11 18.04 -4.13
C VAL A 106 16.89 18.70 -5.24
N ASP A 107 18.18 18.94 -5.02
CA ASP A 107 19.05 19.63 -5.98
C ASP A 107 18.50 21.00 -6.42
N GLY A 108 17.85 21.71 -5.49
CA GLY A 108 17.20 23.01 -5.75
C GLY A 108 15.86 22.94 -6.48
N VAL A 109 15.35 21.74 -6.79
CA VAL A 109 14.06 21.53 -7.46
C VAL A 109 12.98 21.16 -6.44
N PRO A 110 11.80 21.80 -6.47
CA PRO A 110 10.73 21.49 -5.54
C PRO A 110 10.15 20.10 -5.83
N VAL A 111 10.00 19.29 -4.79
CA VAL A 111 9.49 17.92 -4.89
C VAL A 111 8.48 17.62 -3.79
N LEU A 112 7.54 16.73 -4.11
CA LEU A 112 6.77 15.99 -3.12
C LEU A 112 7.31 14.57 -3.02
N THR A 113 7.38 14.06 -1.80
CA THR A 113 7.75 12.67 -1.52
C THR A 113 6.65 12.01 -0.70
N LEU A 114 6.14 10.87 -1.18
CA LEU A 114 5.25 10.02 -0.41
C LEU A 114 6.10 9.08 0.46
N ARG A 115 5.86 9.11 1.77
CA ARG A 115 6.47 8.23 2.76
C ARG A 115 5.40 7.34 3.38
N HIS A 116 5.55 6.05 3.18
CA HIS A 116 4.69 5.00 3.71
C HIS A 116 5.49 4.11 4.69
N PRO A 117 4.83 3.46 5.67
CA PRO A 117 5.51 2.49 6.55
C PRO A 117 6.12 1.30 5.80
N ASP A 118 5.45 0.80 4.77
CA ASP A 118 6.02 -0.15 3.80
C ASP A 118 6.88 0.58 2.76
N GLU A 119 8.19 0.34 2.76
CA GLU A 119 9.18 0.99 1.88
C GLU A 119 8.96 0.71 0.38
N ARG A 120 8.20 -0.34 0.04
CA ARG A 120 7.83 -0.64 -1.35
C ARG A 120 6.76 0.31 -1.89
N ILE A 121 6.06 1.00 -1.00
CA ILE A 121 5.01 1.96 -1.32
C ILE A 121 5.58 3.35 -1.05
N GLY A 122 5.85 4.10 -2.11
CA GLY A 122 6.51 5.39 -1.96
C GLY A 122 6.75 6.00 -3.33
N GLY A 123 7.26 7.22 -3.32
CA GLY A 123 7.55 7.88 -4.58
C GLY A 123 8.02 9.30 -4.36
N ARG A 124 8.58 9.87 -5.43
CA ARG A 124 8.97 11.26 -5.49
C ARG A 124 8.50 11.84 -6.81
N LEU A 125 7.89 13.01 -6.74
CA LEU A 125 7.43 13.75 -7.90
C LEU A 125 7.95 15.18 -7.85
N ARG A 126 8.47 15.66 -8.98
CA ARG A 126 8.88 17.06 -9.12
C ARG A 126 7.67 17.93 -9.35
N LEU A 127 7.69 19.12 -8.76
CA LEU A 127 6.63 20.11 -8.92
C LEU A 127 7.00 21.10 -10.02
N SER A 128 6.02 21.44 -10.85
CA SER A 128 6.10 22.44 -11.92
C SER A 128 5.62 23.79 -11.38
N LEU A 129 6.46 24.42 -10.56
CA LEU A 129 6.15 25.69 -9.91
C LEU A 129 6.92 26.85 -10.55
N PRO A 130 6.42 28.09 -10.42
CA PRO A 130 7.14 29.27 -10.85
C PRO A 130 8.52 29.41 -10.18
N ASP A 131 9.41 30.14 -10.84
CA ASP A 131 10.77 30.34 -10.36
C ASP A 131 10.77 31.01 -8.97
N ARG A 132 11.77 30.71 -8.14
CA ARG A 132 11.87 31.19 -6.74
C ARG A 132 10.75 30.70 -5.82
N THR A 133 10.03 29.64 -6.18
CA THR A 133 9.08 29.01 -5.27
C THR A 133 9.78 28.05 -4.31
N VAL A 134 9.59 28.27 -3.00
CA VAL A 134 10.08 27.37 -1.95
C VAL A 134 8.93 26.57 -1.37
N VAL A 135 9.01 25.25 -1.51
CA VAL A 135 8.05 24.32 -0.90
C VAL A 135 8.61 23.71 0.38
N SER A 136 7.77 23.54 1.40
CA SER A 136 8.15 22.90 2.66
C SER A 136 6.94 22.33 3.42
N GLY A 137 7.21 21.62 4.51
CA GLY A 137 6.19 21.06 5.38
C GLY A 137 5.76 19.67 4.96
N ALA A 138 4.70 19.17 5.60
CA ALA A 138 4.20 17.84 5.37
C ALA A 138 2.72 17.74 5.72
N ALA A 139 2.04 16.81 5.05
CA ALA A 139 0.65 16.46 5.27
C ALA A 139 0.55 14.97 5.61
N THR A 140 -0.19 14.64 6.67
CA THR A 140 -0.41 13.27 7.15
C THR A 140 -1.81 12.81 6.76
N SER A 141 -1.92 11.62 6.16
CA SER A 141 -3.20 11.10 5.64
C SER A 141 -4.28 10.90 6.70
N ALA A 142 -3.86 10.64 7.96
CA ALA A 142 -4.75 10.44 9.10
C ALA A 142 -5.39 11.73 9.65
N SER A 143 -5.22 12.87 8.98
CA SER A 143 -5.76 14.15 9.42
C SER A 143 -6.16 15.01 8.23
N PRO A 144 -7.11 15.95 8.39
CA PRO A 144 -7.34 16.96 7.37
C PRO A 144 -6.04 17.71 7.08
N SER A 145 -5.72 17.91 5.80
CA SER A 145 -4.50 18.58 5.39
C SER A 145 -4.78 19.77 4.48
N TRP A 146 -3.78 20.64 4.34
CA TRP A 146 -3.89 21.90 3.61
C TRP A 146 -2.58 22.30 2.96
N ILE A 147 -2.70 23.19 1.98
CA ILE A 147 -1.61 23.90 1.31
C ILE A 147 -1.81 25.38 1.57
N ARG A 148 -0.79 26.08 2.11
CA ARG A 148 -0.79 27.53 2.25
C ARG A 148 0.22 28.12 1.30
N VAL A 149 -0.20 29.11 0.56
CA VAL A 149 0.64 29.84 -0.38
C VAL A 149 0.71 31.28 0.09
N VAL A 150 1.94 31.72 0.40
CA VAL A 150 2.24 33.08 0.78
C VAL A 150 3.25 33.63 -0.22
N GLY A 151 2.92 34.74 -0.87
CA GLY A 151 3.75 35.34 -1.90
C GLY A 151 3.79 36.86 -1.80
N SER A 152 4.93 37.44 -2.15
CA SER A 152 5.11 38.88 -2.37
C SER A 152 6.25 39.11 -3.34
N GLU A 153 6.20 40.19 -4.12
CA GLU A 153 7.24 40.54 -5.11
C GLU A 153 8.67 40.46 -4.57
N GLU A 154 8.92 40.94 -3.35
CA GLU A 154 10.27 40.98 -2.75
C GLU A 154 10.82 39.62 -2.31
N ARG A 155 9.94 38.67 -1.97
CA ARG A 155 10.32 37.42 -1.26
C ARG A 155 10.01 36.13 -2.04
N GLY A 156 9.42 36.25 -3.23
CA GLY A 156 8.96 35.11 -4.01
C GLY A 156 7.77 34.40 -3.36
N ILE A 157 7.54 33.16 -3.77
CA ILE A 157 6.40 32.34 -3.34
C ILE A 157 6.88 31.27 -2.34
N ARG A 158 6.18 31.16 -1.22
CA ARG A 158 6.35 30.08 -0.25
C ARG A 158 5.10 29.22 -0.19
N VAL A 159 5.28 27.93 -0.37
CA VAL A 159 4.23 26.91 -0.27
C VAL A 159 4.52 26.04 0.94
N THR A 160 3.57 25.95 1.86
CA THR A 160 3.67 25.09 3.03
C THR A 160 2.54 24.08 3.04
N LEU A 161 2.89 22.79 3.18
CA LEU A 161 1.94 21.73 3.50
C LEU A 161 1.83 21.58 5.01
N GLY A 162 0.62 21.35 5.49
CA GLY A 162 0.38 21.12 6.91
C GLY A 162 -0.90 20.34 7.19
N ASP A 163 -1.06 19.98 8.46
CA ASP A 163 -2.21 19.27 8.99
C ASP A 163 -3.13 20.22 9.78
N GLY A 164 -4.38 19.81 9.96
CA GLY A 164 -5.44 20.55 10.63
C GLY A 164 -6.49 21.09 9.66
N ALA A 165 -7.66 21.42 10.20
CA ALA A 165 -8.77 21.95 9.42
C ALA A 165 -8.32 23.17 8.60
N THR A 166 -8.64 23.16 7.30
CA THR A 166 -8.56 24.38 6.50
C THR A 166 -9.58 25.32 7.12
N ALA A 167 -9.13 26.41 7.74
CA ALA A 167 -10.05 27.48 8.12
C ALA A 167 -10.71 27.92 6.81
N ALA A 168 -11.98 27.55 6.63
CA ALA A 168 -12.76 27.96 5.49
C ALA A 168 -12.76 29.49 5.54
N GLY A 169 -11.99 30.11 4.64
CA GLY A 169 -12.12 31.52 4.36
C GLY A 169 -13.47 31.68 3.69
N GLU A 170 -14.50 31.92 4.49
CA GLU A 170 -15.76 32.51 4.05
C GLU A 170 -15.42 33.80 3.30
N ARG A 171 -15.78 33.84 2.02
CA ARG A 171 -16.04 35.06 1.27
C ARG A 171 -17.36 34.87 0.57
#